data_AF-A0A2G2FBQ2-F1
#
_entry.id   AF-A0A2G2FBQ2-F1
#
_cell.length_a   1.000
_cell.length_b   1.000
_cell.length_c   1.000
_cell.angle_alpha   90.00
_cell.angle_beta   90.00
_cell.angle_gamma   90.00
#
_symmetry.space_group_name_H-M   'P 1'
#
loop_
_entity.id
_entity.type
_entity.pdbx_description
1 polymer ?
#
loop_
_entity_poly.entity_id
_entity_poly.type
_entity_poly.pdbx_seq_one_letter_code
_entity_poly.pdbx_strand_id
1 'polypeptide(L)'
;MIKEHQNALIHKINQILKWLTNIFNRKKRFDFHKPESKIDYIKITTDWNADPVSPEIQLKVVVDDLVVEMLVNHFQFDEFIEGDKVKITFKNCSIYSLNTCNDKGYFFGQYRINPNELPWGEFYEIRSGLDKSLPDPVVQLNNKQNVNRHYIFFFKDETFECLATNYKLEFFDKNGLQKNLNYSYKLRPAYNSKEQLIEFVKIGNADSFMKKLISVLGKNGFSLDDISDVWMNDEIWIHLKSSSGKITITKDIWDMIFILGEKNQEDINRINQILIDSGQFEKIEINPEEYNI
;
A
#
# COMPACT_ATOMS: atom_id res chain seq x y z
N MET A 1 3.89 32.84 -7.97
CA MET A 1 2.57 32.58 -7.38
C MET A 1 2.06 31.14 -7.53
N ILE A 2 1.62 30.62 -8.69
CA ILE A 2 1.05 29.25 -8.77
C ILE A 2 2.09 28.15 -8.45
N LYS A 3 3.33 28.28 -8.95
CA LYS A 3 4.43 27.33 -8.67
C LYS A 3 4.88 27.31 -7.21
N GLU A 4 4.81 28.43 -6.51
CA GLU A 4 5.22 28.51 -5.09
C GLU A 4 4.17 27.88 -4.18
N HIS A 5 2.89 28.03 -4.50
CA HIS A 5 1.80 27.37 -3.77
C HIS A 5 1.84 25.85 -3.93
N GLN A 6 2.10 25.35 -5.14
CA GLN A 6 2.28 23.92 -5.38
C GLN A 6 3.51 23.36 -4.65
N ASN A 7 4.63 24.08 -4.62
CA ASN A 7 5.84 23.64 -3.91
C ASN A 7 5.66 23.64 -2.39
N ALA A 8 4.95 24.61 -1.82
CA ALA A 8 4.63 24.63 -0.39
C ALA A 8 3.69 23.49 0.02
N LEU A 9 2.71 23.18 -0.83
CA LEU A 9 1.79 22.06 -0.66
C LEU A 9 2.52 20.71 -0.71
N ILE A 10 3.39 20.51 -1.71
CA ILE A 10 4.23 19.31 -1.85
C ILE A 10 5.17 19.18 -0.63
N HIS A 11 5.75 20.28 -0.16
CA HIS A 11 6.61 20.26 1.02
C HIS A 11 5.83 19.83 2.28
N LYS A 12 4.63 20.37 2.51
CA LYS A 12 3.76 19.95 3.62
C LYS A 12 3.34 18.49 3.52
N ILE A 13 2.93 18.01 2.34
CA ILE A 13 2.58 16.60 2.11
C ILE A 13 3.79 15.69 2.38
N ASN A 14 4.99 16.07 1.96
CA ASN A 14 6.20 15.30 2.20
C ASN A 14 6.58 15.23 3.69
N GLN A 15 6.37 16.31 4.45
CA GLN A 15 6.57 16.29 5.91
C GLN A 15 5.56 15.34 6.59
N ILE A 16 4.30 15.35 6.16
CA ILE A 16 3.26 14.46 6.68
C ILE A 16 3.59 12.99 6.35
N LEU A 17 3.95 12.68 5.11
CA LEU A 17 4.34 11.33 4.69
C LEU A 17 5.58 10.82 5.43
N LYS A 18 6.59 11.68 5.62
CA LYS A 18 7.80 11.34 6.39
C LYS A 18 7.48 11.05 7.85
N TRP A 19 6.59 11.82 8.44
CA TRP A 19 6.19 11.65 9.84
C TRP A 19 5.29 10.42 10.05
N LEU A 20 4.33 10.16 9.15
CA LEU A 20 3.53 8.92 9.15
C LEU A 20 4.45 7.70 9.06
N THR A 21 5.44 7.77 8.18
CA THR A 21 6.47 6.72 8.07
C THR A 21 7.19 6.50 9.40
N ASN A 22 7.51 7.56 10.15
CA ASN A 22 8.13 7.43 11.47
C ASN A 22 7.19 6.84 12.53
N ILE A 23 5.89 7.16 12.53
CA ILE A 23 4.91 6.54 13.44
C ILE A 23 4.74 5.06 13.16
N PHE A 24 4.47 4.69 11.91
CA PHE A 24 4.30 3.29 11.53
C PHE A 24 5.59 2.49 11.77
N ASN A 25 6.77 3.10 11.57
CA ASN A 25 8.05 2.46 11.90
C ASN A 25 8.34 2.35 13.41
N ARG A 26 7.80 3.23 14.25
CA ARG A 26 7.94 3.12 15.72
C ARG A 26 7.15 1.94 16.28
N LYS A 27 5.97 1.62 15.72
CA LYS A 27 5.16 0.47 16.15
C LYS A 27 5.85 -0.88 15.91
N LYS A 28 6.70 -0.99 14.88
CA LYS A 28 7.55 -2.18 14.64
C LYS A 28 8.69 -2.40 15.66
N ARG A 29 8.96 -1.47 16.58
CA ARG A 29 10.14 -1.50 17.46
C ARG A 29 9.93 -2.03 18.88
N PHE A 30 8.74 -2.45 19.28
CA PHE A 30 8.50 -3.10 20.57
C PHE A 30 8.74 -4.61 20.49
N ASP A 31 9.99 -5.00 20.22
CA ASP A 31 10.52 -6.34 20.53
C ASP A 31 11.91 -6.14 21.13
N PHE A 32 12.02 -6.32 22.44
CA PHE A 32 13.32 -6.37 23.11
C PHE A 32 13.93 -7.75 22.84
N HIS A 33 14.89 -7.84 21.91
CA HIS A 33 16.13 -8.64 21.98
C HIS A 33 17.13 -8.05 20.93
N LYS A 34 18.42 -7.99 21.29
CA LYS A 34 19.51 -7.27 20.60
C LYS A 34 19.88 -7.97 19.26
N PRO A 35 20.25 -7.23 18.19
CA PRO A 35 20.10 -7.70 16.81
C PRO A 35 21.32 -8.48 16.28
N GLU A 36 21.09 -9.66 15.72
CA GLU A 36 21.69 -10.01 14.42
C GLU A 36 21.04 -9.09 13.38
N SER A 37 21.77 -8.65 12.35
CA SER A 37 21.40 -7.52 11.49
C SER A 37 20.04 -7.69 10.79
N LYS A 38 18.97 -7.25 11.44
CA LYS A 38 17.60 -7.37 10.94
C LYS A 38 17.45 -6.64 9.61
N ILE A 39 16.96 -7.33 8.59
CA ILE A 39 16.59 -6.75 7.29
C ILE A 39 15.50 -5.70 7.50
N ASP A 40 15.71 -4.50 6.96
CA ASP A 40 14.69 -3.45 6.91
C ASP A 40 13.97 -3.50 5.57
N TYR A 41 12.64 -3.56 5.59
CA TYR A 41 11.84 -3.78 4.39
C TYR A 41 10.44 -3.17 4.46
N ILE A 42 9.84 -2.99 3.28
CA ILE A 42 8.43 -2.66 3.08
C ILE A 42 7.76 -3.84 2.37
N LYS A 43 6.67 -4.36 2.96
CA LYS A 43 5.77 -5.33 2.31
C LYS A 43 4.86 -4.60 1.32
N ILE A 44 4.79 -5.10 0.09
CA ILE A 44 4.04 -4.50 -1.03
C ILE A 44 2.71 -5.26 -1.27
N THR A 45 2.69 -6.57 -1.09
CA THR A 45 1.52 -7.46 -1.25
C THR A 45 0.62 -7.42 -0.03
N THR A 46 0.08 -6.24 0.26
CA THR A 46 -0.73 -6.03 1.46
C THR A 46 -2.23 -6.14 1.20
N ASP A 47 -2.64 -5.96 -0.05
CA ASP A 47 -4.02 -5.92 -0.55
C ASP A 47 -4.20 -6.64 -1.89
N TRP A 48 -3.16 -7.38 -2.28
CA TRP A 48 -3.13 -8.30 -3.40
C TRP A 48 -1.96 -9.25 -3.16
N ASN A 49 -1.98 -10.41 -3.78
CA ASN A 49 -0.81 -11.29 -3.88
C ASN A 49 -0.90 -12.14 -5.16
N ALA A 50 0.19 -12.81 -5.50
CA ALA A 50 0.20 -13.78 -6.59
C ALA A 50 -0.68 -14.99 -6.24
N ASP A 51 -1.30 -15.62 -7.24
CA ASP A 51 -2.06 -16.86 -7.05
C ASP A 51 -1.22 -17.91 -6.32
N PRO A 52 -1.71 -18.50 -5.20
CA PRO A 52 -0.91 -19.35 -4.34
C PRO A 52 -0.73 -20.77 -4.90
N VAL A 53 -1.42 -21.13 -5.98
CA VAL A 53 -1.36 -22.47 -6.57
C VAL A 53 -0.54 -22.46 -7.86
N SER A 54 -0.84 -21.53 -8.77
CA SER A 54 -0.22 -21.43 -10.08
C SER A 54 -0.19 -19.97 -10.55
N PRO A 55 0.80 -19.18 -10.10
CA PRO A 55 0.88 -17.75 -10.45
C PRO A 55 1.20 -17.49 -11.93
N GLU A 56 1.57 -18.51 -12.71
CA GLU A 56 1.88 -18.39 -14.15
C GLU A 56 2.81 -17.21 -14.48
N ILE A 57 3.95 -17.16 -13.81
CA ILE A 57 4.86 -16.01 -13.89
C ILE A 57 5.47 -15.91 -15.28
N GLN A 58 5.37 -14.73 -15.89
CA GLN A 58 5.92 -14.41 -17.19
C GLN A 58 6.81 -13.19 -17.11
N LEU A 59 8.06 -13.31 -17.58
CA LEU A 59 9.03 -12.22 -17.59
C LEU A 59 9.25 -11.74 -19.03
N LYS A 60 9.23 -10.42 -19.21
CA LYS A 60 9.50 -9.77 -20.50
C LYS A 60 10.34 -8.53 -20.31
N VAL A 61 11.46 -8.45 -21.02
CA VAL A 61 12.28 -7.24 -21.09
C VAL A 61 11.73 -6.31 -22.16
N VAL A 62 11.50 -5.04 -21.81
CA VAL A 62 11.04 -4.00 -22.74
C VAL A 62 11.96 -2.80 -22.62
N VAL A 63 12.89 -2.67 -23.57
CA VAL A 63 13.97 -1.67 -23.53
C VAL A 63 14.82 -1.88 -22.27
N ASP A 64 14.74 -0.97 -21.29
CA ASP A 64 15.45 -1.02 -20.01
C ASP A 64 14.54 -1.48 -18.84
N ASP A 65 13.26 -1.74 -19.10
CA ASP A 65 12.31 -2.16 -18.08
C ASP A 65 12.17 -3.69 -18.06
N LEU A 66 11.96 -4.24 -16.87
CA LEU A 66 11.54 -5.63 -16.69
C LEU A 66 10.07 -5.67 -16.33
N VAL A 67 9.28 -6.37 -17.14
CA VAL A 67 7.86 -6.62 -16.91
C VAL A 67 7.70 -8.04 -16.39
N VAL A 68 7.02 -8.16 -15.25
CA VAL A 68 6.58 -9.44 -14.67
C VAL A 68 5.06 -9.46 -14.68
N GLU A 69 4.46 -10.46 -15.32
CA GLU A 69 3.02 -10.70 -15.32
C GLU A 69 2.73 -12.02 -14.61
N MET A 70 1.64 -12.07 -13.84
CA MET A 70 1.22 -13.25 -13.08
C MET A 70 -0.28 -13.19 -12.75
N LEU A 71 -0.87 -14.33 -12.43
CA LEU A 71 -2.22 -14.43 -11.88
C LEU A 71 -2.26 -13.90 -10.44
N VAL A 72 -3.36 -13.25 -10.07
CA VAL A 72 -3.58 -12.75 -8.71
C VAL A 72 -4.44 -13.71 -7.88
N ASN A 73 -4.19 -13.72 -6.57
CA ASN A 73 -4.90 -14.57 -5.63
C ASN A 73 -6.36 -14.10 -5.43
N HIS A 74 -7.29 -14.77 -6.09
CA HIS A 74 -8.72 -14.53 -5.93
C HIS A 74 -9.34 -15.30 -4.75
N PHE A 75 -8.59 -16.18 -4.09
CA PHE A 75 -9.06 -16.91 -2.90
C PHE A 75 -8.99 -16.06 -1.63
N GLN A 76 -7.99 -15.17 -1.56
CA GLN A 76 -7.73 -14.34 -0.38
C GLN A 76 -8.30 -12.92 -0.51
N PHE A 77 -8.45 -12.42 -1.73
CA PHE A 77 -8.78 -11.01 -1.99
C PHE A 77 -10.04 -10.91 -2.85
N ASP A 78 -11.13 -10.43 -2.24
CA ASP A 78 -12.47 -10.36 -2.85
C ASP A 78 -12.56 -9.40 -4.05
N GLU A 79 -11.57 -8.52 -4.23
CA GLU A 79 -11.48 -7.61 -5.37
C GLU A 79 -11.13 -8.32 -6.68
N PHE A 80 -10.65 -9.56 -6.61
CA PHE A 80 -10.19 -10.33 -7.77
C PHE A 80 -11.07 -11.55 -8.01
N ILE A 81 -11.14 -11.95 -9.27
CA ILE A 81 -11.77 -13.20 -9.69
C ILE A 81 -10.73 -14.09 -10.38
N GLU A 82 -11.07 -15.37 -10.51
CA GLU A 82 -10.23 -16.32 -11.24
C GLU A 82 -9.87 -15.81 -12.65
N GLY A 83 -8.57 -15.85 -12.97
CA GLY A 83 -8.01 -15.40 -14.24
C GLY A 83 -7.59 -13.92 -14.28
N ASP A 84 -7.90 -13.13 -13.25
CA ASP A 84 -7.34 -11.77 -13.13
C ASP A 84 -5.82 -11.82 -13.04
N LYS A 85 -5.16 -10.76 -13.52
CA LYS A 85 -3.71 -10.66 -13.59
C LYS A 85 -3.18 -9.38 -12.97
N VAL A 86 -1.93 -9.44 -12.51
CA VAL A 86 -1.14 -8.26 -12.17
C VAL A 86 0.09 -8.20 -13.06
N LYS A 87 0.40 -6.98 -13.49
CA LYS A 87 1.61 -6.64 -14.21
C LYS A 87 2.44 -5.70 -13.35
N ILE A 88 3.64 -6.14 -13.03
CA ILE A 88 4.66 -5.36 -12.33
C ILE A 88 5.69 -4.91 -13.35
N THR A 89 5.84 -3.59 -13.52
CA THR A 89 6.89 -3.02 -14.39
C THR A 89 7.98 -2.42 -13.52
N PHE A 90 9.14 -3.08 -13.47
CA PHE A 90 10.35 -2.60 -12.83
C PHE A 90 11.10 -1.66 -13.76
N LYS A 91 11.17 -0.38 -13.38
CA LYS A 91 11.72 0.69 -14.21
C LYS A 91 13.24 0.70 -14.18
N ASN A 92 13.86 0.77 -15.35
CA ASN A 92 15.32 0.73 -15.51
C ASN A 92 15.94 -0.42 -14.70
N CYS A 93 15.45 -1.64 -14.91
CA CYS A 93 15.94 -2.82 -14.21
C CYS A 93 17.38 -3.10 -14.67
N SER A 94 18.33 -3.15 -13.74
CA SER A 94 19.73 -3.42 -14.08
C SER A 94 20.03 -4.91 -14.10
N ILE A 95 19.44 -5.66 -13.17
CA ILE A 95 19.72 -7.08 -12.95
C ILE A 95 18.50 -7.75 -12.32
N TYR A 96 18.25 -8.99 -12.67
CA TYR A 96 17.23 -9.82 -12.02
C TYR A 96 17.66 -11.28 -11.90
N SER A 97 16.98 -12.00 -11.03
CA SER A 97 17.06 -13.44 -10.83
C SER A 97 15.65 -13.99 -10.66
N LEU A 98 15.36 -15.10 -11.32
CA LEU A 98 14.24 -15.96 -11.00
C LEU A 98 14.83 -17.34 -10.74
N ASN A 99 14.91 -17.70 -9.47
CA ASN A 99 15.52 -18.93 -9.02
C ASN A 99 14.47 -19.91 -8.48
N THR A 100 14.87 -21.16 -8.34
CA THR A 100 13.98 -22.27 -7.95
C THR A 100 13.87 -22.46 -6.44
N CYS A 101 14.30 -21.50 -5.61
CA CYS A 101 14.03 -21.60 -4.19
C CYS A 101 12.53 -21.50 -3.99
N ASN A 102 11.96 -22.53 -3.37
CA ASN A 102 10.57 -22.64 -2.98
C ASN A 102 10.42 -22.55 -1.45
N ASP A 103 9.19 -22.67 -0.96
CA ASP A 103 8.83 -22.55 0.45
C ASP A 103 9.64 -23.51 1.33
N LYS A 104 9.74 -24.77 0.94
CA LYS A 104 10.50 -25.80 1.65
C LYS A 104 11.97 -25.43 1.71
N GLY A 105 12.58 -25.10 0.58
CA GLY A 105 13.98 -24.70 0.52
C GLY A 105 14.27 -23.50 1.43
N TYR A 106 13.36 -22.52 1.43
CA TYR A 106 13.46 -21.34 2.28
C TYR A 106 13.45 -21.68 3.77
N PHE A 107 12.48 -22.47 4.23
CA PHE A 107 12.40 -22.90 5.63
C PHE A 107 13.52 -23.85 6.05
N PHE A 108 14.18 -24.54 5.12
CA PHE A 108 15.39 -25.31 5.37
C PHE A 108 16.69 -24.49 5.30
N GLY A 109 16.61 -23.16 5.15
CA GLY A 109 17.79 -22.29 5.11
C GLY A 109 18.63 -22.43 3.83
N GLN A 110 18.02 -22.89 2.74
CA GLN A 110 18.67 -23.01 1.43
C GLN A 110 18.68 -21.69 0.65
N TYR A 111 18.07 -20.65 1.23
CA TYR A 111 18.10 -19.30 0.70
C TYR A 111 19.02 -18.39 1.51
N ARG A 112 19.40 -17.27 0.91
CA ARG A 112 20.32 -16.29 1.51
C ARG A 112 19.70 -15.44 2.64
N ILE A 113 18.43 -15.69 2.98
CA ILE A 113 17.65 -14.93 3.97
C ILE A 113 17.01 -15.92 4.94
N ASN A 114 17.02 -15.58 6.23
CA ASN A 114 16.39 -16.39 7.27
C ASN A 114 14.86 -16.12 7.33
N PRO A 115 14.02 -17.17 7.49
CA PRO A 115 12.58 -17.00 7.69
C PRO A 115 12.16 -16.05 8.82
N ASN A 116 13.00 -15.88 9.84
CA ASN A 116 12.76 -14.95 10.95
C ASN A 116 13.03 -13.48 10.59
N GLU A 117 13.74 -13.22 9.49
CA GLU A 117 14.12 -11.87 9.06
C GLU A 117 13.18 -11.32 7.98
N LEU A 118 12.74 -12.18 7.07
CA LEU A 118 11.81 -11.82 5.99
C LEU A 118 10.78 -12.94 5.79
N PRO A 119 9.47 -12.71 5.98
CA PRO A 119 8.48 -13.77 5.83
C PRO A 119 8.32 -14.24 4.37
N TRP A 120 8.11 -15.55 4.18
CA TRP A 120 7.86 -16.16 2.87
C TRP A 120 6.51 -15.75 2.26
N GLY A 121 6.38 -15.87 0.93
CA GLY A 121 5.12 -15.80 0.19
C GLY A 121 4.66 -14.40 -0.18
N GLU A 122 5.54 -13.40 -0.10
CA GLU A 122 5.18 -11.99 -0.20
C GLU A 122 6.16 -11.22 -1.09
N PHE A 123 5.73 -10.04 -1.53
CA PHE A 123 6.53 -9.09 -2.31
C PHE A 123 7.05 -7.96 -1.43
N TYR A 124 8.34 -7.67 -1.52
CA TYR A 124 9.04 -6.71 -0.66
C TYR A 124 9.93 -5.74 -1.45
N GLU A 125 10.06 -4.52 -0.91
CA GLU A 125 11.20 -3.64 -1.17
C GLU A 125 12.16 -3.68 0.03
N ILE A 126 13.41 -4.06 -0.21
CA ILE A 126 14.46 -4.09 0.80
C ILE A 126 15.12 -2.71 0.90
N ARG A 127 15.16 -2.17 2.12
CA ARG A 127 15.72 -0.86 2.45
C ARG A 127 17.18 -0.96 2.90
N SER A 128 17.49 -1.96 3.72
CA SER A 128 18.85 -2.23 4.21
C SER A 128 18.95 -3.62 4.85
N GLY A 129 20.17 -4.04 5.20
CA GLY A 129 20.41 -5.30 5.91
C GLY A 129 20.59 -6.53 5.01
N LEU A 130 20.39 -6.39 3.70
CA LEU A 130 20.65 -7.45 2.71
C LEU A 130 21.61 -6.94 1.63
N ASP A 131 22.56 -7.79 1.26
CA ASP A 131 23.45 -7.55 0.14
C ASP A 131 22.69 -7.55 -1.21
N LYS A 132 23.17 -6.73 -2.14
CA LYS A 132 22.57 -6.54 -3.47
C LYS A 132 23.08 -7.51 -4.54
N SER A 133 23.95 -8.47 -4.21
CA SER A 133 24.25 -9.58 -5.12
C SER A 133 23.03 -10.49 -5.19
N LEU A 134 22.56 -10.84 -6.38
CA LEU A 134 21.39 -11.70 -6.55
C LEU A 134 21.81 -13.17 -6.61
N PRO A 135 20.98 -14.11 -6.13
CA PRO A 135 21.26 -15.54 -6.28
C PRO A 135 21.11 -15.99 -7.73
N ASP A 136 21.85 -17.03 -8.13
CA ASP A 136 21.74 -17.59 -9.48
C ASP A 136 20.37 -18.23 -9.75
N PRO A 137 19.89 -18.19 -11.00
CA PRO A 137 20.52 -17.62 -12.19
C PRO A 137 20.33 -16.09 -12.28
N VAL A 138 21.41 -15.37 -12.59
CA VAL A 138 21.40 -13.92 -12.71
C VAL A 138 21.39 -13.47 -14.17
N VAL A 139 20.50 -12.54 -14.52
CA VAL A 139 20.42 -11.90 -15.85
C VAL A 139 20.70 -10.40 -15.73
N GLN A 140 21.72 -9.93 -16.44
CA GLN A 140 22.03 -8.49 -16.54
C GLN A 140 21.33 -7.86 -17.73
N LEU A 141 20.70 -6.71 -17.50
CA LEU A 141 19.98 -5.94 -18.51
C LEU A 141 20.68 -4.62 -18.84
N ASN A 142 21.21 -3.91 -17.83
CA ASN A 142 21.86 -2.62 -18.02
C ASN A 142 22.99 -2.39 -17.01
N ASN A 143 24.10 -1.81 -17.46
CA ASN A 143 25.29 -1.51 -16.65
C ASN A 143 25.24 -0.14 -15.94
N LYS A 144 24.15 0.61 -16.05
CA LYS A 144 24.02 1.94 -15.43
C LYS A 144 23.90 1.82 -13.89
N GLN A 145 24.93 2.31 -13.19
CA GLN A 145 25.17 2.17 -11.75
C GLN A 145 24.24 2.97 -10.81
N ASN A 146 23.28 3.75 -11.33
CA ASN A 146 22.46 4.64 -10.49
C ASN A 146 21.14 4.00 -9.99
N VAL A 147 21.02 2.68 -10.08
CA VAL A 147 19.79 1.94 -9.76
C VAL A 147 19.94 1.20 -8.43
N ASN A 148 19.16 1.60 -7.43
CA ASN A 148 19.50 1.36 -6.03
C ASN A 148 18.42 0.69 -5.17
N ARG A 149 17.27 0.31 -5.73
CA ARG A 149 16.22 -0.38 -4.95
C ARG A 149 16.25 -1.85 -5.25
N HIS A 150 16.09 -2.64 -4.19
CA HIS A 150 16.15 -4.09 -4.22
C HIS A 150 14.76 -4.63 -3.91
N TYR A 151 14.26 -5.46 -4.81
CA TYR A 151 12.95 -6.06 -4.72
C TYR A 151 13.06 -7.57 -4.67
N ILE A 152 12.24 -8.20 -3.82
CA ILE A 152 12.17 -9.66 -3.65
C ILE A 152 10.71 -10.08 -3.64
N PHE A 153 10.33 -11.06 -4.45
CA PHE A 153 9.01 -11.68 -4.43
C PHE A 153 9.17 -13.19 -4.29
N PHE A 154 8.68 -13.73 -3.17
CA PHE A 154 8.57 -15.16 -2.96
C PHE A 154 7.25 -15.69 -3.54
N PHE A 155 7.36 -16.55 -4.54
CA PHE A 155 6.23 -17.31 -5.07
C PHE A 155 6.18 -18.68 -4.41
N LYS A 156 5.25 -19.54 -4.81
CA LYS A 156 5.17 -20.91 -4.27
C LYS A 156 6.43 -21.72 -4.56
N ASP A 157 6.81 -21.80 -5.83
CA ASP A 157 7.85 -22.70 -6.32
C ASP A 157 9.15 -21.98 -6.73
N GLU A 158 9.14 -20.65 -6.73
CA GLU A 158 10.21 -19.81 -7.27
C GLU A 158 10.40 -18.56 -6.41
N THR A 159 11.59 -17.97 -6.49
CA THR A 159 11.88 -16.68 -5.88
C THR A 159 12.42 -15.72 -6.92
N PHE A 160 11.79 -14.56 -7.02
CA PHE A 160 12.22 -13.47 -7.87
C PHE A 160 12.96 -12.40 -7.08
N GLU A 161 14.10 -11.95 -7.60
CA GLU A 161 14.80 -10.77 -7.10
C GLU A 161 15.18 -9.84 -8.25
N CYS A 162 15.15 -8.53 -8.06
CA CYS A 162 15.71 -7.57 -9.02
C CYS A 162 16.24 -6.29 -8.37
N LEU A 163 17.11 -5.59 -9.11
CA LEU A 163 17.47 -4.20 -8.82
C LEU A 163 16.87 -3.28 -9.88
N ALA A 164 16.06 -2.32 -9.43
CA ALA A 164 15.34 -1.38 -10.30
C ALA A 164 15.22 0.01 -9.66
N THR A 165 14.86 1.02 -10.46
CA THR A 165 14.73 2.41 -9.95
C THR A 165 13.41 2.62 -9.21
N ASN A 166 12.36 1.95 -9.66
CA ASN A 166 11.05 1.88 -9.05
C ASN A 166 10.24 0.72 -9.67
N TYR A 167 9.02 0.49 -9.19
CA TYR A 167 8.05 -0.39 -9.83
C TYR A 167 6.73 0.34 -10.12
N LYS A 168 5.94 -0.18 -11.04
CA LYS A 168 4.54 0.19 -11.30
C LYS A 168 3.69 -1.08 -11.27
N LEU A 169 2.55 -1.05 -10.58
CA LEU A 169 1.54 -2.10 -10.60
C LEU A 169 0.36 -1.70 -11.49
N GLU A 170 -0.11 -2.65 -12.27
CA GLU A 170 -1.32 -2.54 -13.08
C GLU A 170 -2.07 -3.87 -12.96
N PHE A 171 -3.38 -3.82 -12.69
CA PHE A 171 -4.22 -5.01 -12.60
C PHE A 171 -5.08 -5.11 -13.85
N PHE A 172 -5.37 -6.33 -14.28
CA PHE A 172 -6.17 -6.63 -15.45
C PHE A 172 -7.19 -7.70 -15.10
N ASP A 173 -8.38 -7.59 -15.68
CA ASP A 173 -9.36 -8.66 -15.58
C ASP A 173 -8.93 -9.84 -16.48
N LYS A 174 -9.61 -10.99 -16.33
CA LYS A 174 -9.39 -12.18 -17.16
C LYS A 174 -9.51 -11.96 -18.68
N ASN A 175 -10.12 -10.86 -19.12
CA ASN A 175 -10.25 -10.50 -20.54
C ASN A 175 -9.16 -9.53 -21.01
N GLY A 176 -8.24 -9.12 -20.12
CA GLY A 176 -7.16 -8.18 -20.42
C GLY A 176 -7.58 -6.70 -20.33
N LEU A 177 -8.75 -6.39 -19.77
CA LEU A 177 -9.15 -5.00 -19.50
C LEU A 177 -8.51 -4.54 -18.20
N GLN A 178 -7.91 -3.34 -18.20
CA GLN A 178 -7.27 -2.80 -17.02
C GLN A 178 -8.29 -2.54 -15.91
N LYS A 179 -8.08 -3.15 -14.74
CA LYS A 179 -8.86 -2.92 -13.53
C LYS A 179 -8.34 -1.67 -12.82
N ASN A 180 -9.27 -0.77 -12.50
CA ASN A 180 -9.04 0.26 -11.51
C ASN A 180 -9.51 -0.31 -10.17
N LEU A 181 -8.58 -0.65 -9.29
CA LEU A 181 -8.91 -0.97 -7.90
C LEU A 181 -9.35 0.33 -7.23
N ASN A 182 -10.64 0.60 -7.29
CA ASN A 182 -11.25 1.75 -6.64
C ASN A 182 -11.42 1.43 -5.16
N TYR A 183 -11.03 2.35 -4.29
CA TYR A 183 -11.35 2.22 -2.89
C TYR A 183 -12.84 2.42 -2.69
N SER A 184 -13.50 1.55 -1.94
CA SER A 184 -14.93 1.74 -1.68
C SER A 184 -15.18 2.43 -0.36
N TYR A 185 -16.19 3.31 -0.33
CA TYR A 185 -16.62 3.98 0.90
C TYR A 185 -18.14 4.13 0.96
N LYS A 186 -18.67 4.31 2.16
CA LYS A 186 -20.06 4.65 2.44
C LYS A 186 -20.12 6.04 3.04
N LEU A 187 -21.02 6.89 2.54
CA LEU A 187 -21.46 8.09 3.27
C LEU A 187 -22.73 7.70 4.02
N ARG A 188 -22.66 7.63 5.35
CA ARG A 188 -23.76 7.12 6.18
C ARG A 188 -23.87 7.88 7.50
N PRO A 189 -25.03 7.84 8.17
CA PRO A 189 -25.12 8.33 9.54
C PRO A 189 -24.23 7.52 10.49
N ALA A 190 -23.72 8.17 11.54
CA ALA A 190 -23.29 7.45 12.73
C ALA A 190 -24.51 6.79 13.41
N TYR A 191 -24.31 5.68 14.12
CA TYR A 191 -25.41 4.99 14.82
C TYR A 191 -26.15 5.95 15.75
N ASN A 192 -27.48 5.97 15.64
CA ASN A 192 -28.36 6.87 16.40
C ASN A 192 -28.03 8.37 16.24
N SER A 193 -27.42 8.76 15.13
CA SER A 193 -27.08 10.16 14.84
C SER A 193 -27.61 10.59 13.48
N LYS A 194 -27.94 11.89 13.38
CA LYS A 194 -28.24 12.54 12.10
C LYS A 194 -26.97 13.02 11.38
N GLU A 195 -25.84 13.02 12.09
CA GLU A 195 -24.55 13.40 11.51
C GLU A 195 -23.99 12.28 10.65
N GLN A 196 -23.56 12.64 9.45
CA GLN A 196 -22.92 11.73 8.52
C GLN A 196 -21.42 11.60 8.85
N LEU A 197 -20.90 10.43 8.51
CA LEU A 197 -19.50 10.10 8.47
C LEU A 197 -19.17 9.37 7.17
N ILE A 198 -17.89 9.27 6.86
CA ILE A 198 -17.40 8.44 5.76
C ILE A 198 -16.76 7.19 6.37
N GLU A 199 -17.25 6.02 5.99
CA GLU A 199 -16.66 4.71 6.32
C GLU A 199 -15.99 4.16 5.07
N PHE A 200 -14.71 3.79 5.16
CA PHE A 200 -14.05 3.08 4.07
C PHE A 200 -14.11 1.57 4.28
N VAL A 201 -14.39 0.82 3.21
CA VAL A 201 -14.69 -0.63 3.27
C VAL A 201 -13.71 -1.45 2.46
N LYS A 202 -13.37 -1.02 1.23
CA LYS A 202 -12.35 -1.67 0.39
C LYS A 202 -11.13 -0.77 0.31
N ILE A 203 -10.29 -0.83 1.34
CA ILE A 203 -9.11 0.05 1.47
C ILE A 203 -7.81 -0.62 1.08
N GLY A 204 -7.81 -1.95 0.95
CA GLY A 204 -6.59 -2.72 0.87
C GLY A 204 -5.75 -2.54 2.15
N ASN A 205 -4.51 -2.06 2.01
CA ASN A 205 -3.65 -1.83 3.17
C ASN A 205 -3.94 -0.50 3.85
N ALA A 206 -4.36 -0.54 5.11
CA ALA A 206 -4.72 0.64 5.87
C ALA A 206 -3.64 1.73 5.91
N ASP A 207 -2.36 1.37 6.13
CA ASP A 207 -1.30 2.38 6.25
C ASP A 207 -1.00 3.07 4.90
N SER A 208 -1.00 2.29 3.81
CA SER A 208 -0.81 2.81 2.44
C SER A 208 -2.02 3.64 1.99
N PHE A 209 -3.22 3.16 2.32
CA PHE A 209 -4.48 3.86 2.10
C PHE A 209 -4.49 5.20 2.85
N MET A 210 -4.17 5.23 4.15
CA MET A 210 -4.11 6.45 4.97
C MET A 210 -3.18 7.50 4.35
N LYS A 211 -1.98 7.09 3.91
CA LYS A 211 -1.04 8.00 3.21
C LYS A 211 -1.67 8.60 1.94
N LYS A 212 -2.39 7.78 1.17
CA LYS A 212 -3.05 8.22 -0.06
C LYS A 212 -4.24 9.14 0.22
N LEU A 213 -5.10 8.78 1.17
CA LEU A 213 -6.23 9.59 1.63
C LEU A 213 -5.77 10.96 2.11
N ILE A 214 -4.76 11.01 2.99
CA ILE A 214 -4.20 12.27 3.49
C ILE A 214 -3.59 13.11 2.36
N SER A 215 -2.94 12.49 1.38
CA SER A 215 -2.43 13.18 0.19
C SER A 215 -3.55 13.78 -0.66
N VAL A 216 -4.66 13.04 -0.86
CA VAL A 216 -5.85 13.51 -1.58
C VAL A 216 -6.48 14.70 -0.84
N LEU A 217 -6.72 14.57 0.47
CA LEU A 217 -7.30 15.65 1.27
C LEU A 217 -6.38 16.87 1.36
N GLY A 218 -5.08 16.65 1.53
CA GLY A 218 -4.07 17.69 1.55
C GLY A 218 -4.08 18.55 0.29
N LYS A 219 -4.20 17.92 -0.89
CA LYS A 219 -4.33 18.64 -2.17
C LYS A 219 -5.61 19.45 -2.31
N ASN A 220 -6.62 19.15 -1.50
CA ASN A 220 -7.93 19.78 -1.52
C ASN A 220 -8.15 20.75 -0.35
N GLY A 221 -7.07 21.24 0.28
CA GLY A 221 -7.13 22.33 1.25
C GLY A 221 -7.30 21.89 2.70
N PHE A 222 -7.21 20.60 3.00
CA PHE A 222 -7.10 20.12 4.37
C PHE A 222 -5.64 20.17 4.83
N SER A 223 -5.42 20.53 6.09
CA SER A 223 -4.09 20.58 6.69
C SER A 223 -4.08 19.89 8.03
N LEU A 224 -2.94 19.33 8.40
CA LEU A 224 -2.80 18.66 9.68
C LEU A 224 -2.97 19.67 10.83
N ASP A 225 -3.79 19.32 11.80
CA ASP A 225 -3.97 20.08 13.04
C ASP A 225 -3.27 19.40 14.21
N ASP A 226 -3.64 18.15 14.50
CA ASP A 226 -3.11 17.38 15.61
C ASP A 226 -3.20 15.87 15.33
N ILE A 227 -2.44 15.06 16.07
CA ILE A 227 -2.52 13.60 16.00
C ILE A 227 -2.50 13.04 17.40
N SER A 228 -3.59 12.36 17.74
CA SER A 228 -3.75 11.69 19.02
C SER A 228 -3.43 10.21 18.85
N ASP A 229 -2.43 9.75 19.60
CA ASP A 229 -2.25 8.32 19.89
C ASP A 229 -3.16 8.03 21.08
N VAL A 230 -4.31 7.42 20.80
CA VAL A 230 -5.30 7.14 21.85
C VAL A 230 -4.73 6.02 22.69
N TRP A 231 -4.48 6.32 23.97
CA TRP A 231 -3.83 5.42 24.93
C TRP A 231 -4.71 4.19 25.19
N MET A 232 -4.58 3.19 24.32
CA MET A 232 -4.74 1.74 24.48
C MET A 232 -5.13 1.15 23.13
N ASN A 233 -4.27 0.26 22.59
CA ASN A 233 -4.53 -0.62 21.46
C ASN A 233 -4.49 0.06 20.08
N ASP A 234 -3.33 0.45 19.58
CA ASP A 234 -3.06 0.69 18.15
C ASP A 234 -3.95 1.64 17.33
N GLU A 235 -4.91 2.30 17.95
CA GLU A 235 -5.83 3.26 17.33
C GLU A 235 -5.14 4.59 17.05
N ILE A 236 -5.40 5.17 15.87
CA ILE A 236 -4.78 6.41 15.41
C ILE A 236 -5.87 7.40 15.05
N TRP A 237 -5.82 8.59 15.65
CA TRP A 237 -6.72 9.70 15.33
C TRP A 237 -5.94 10.86 14.73
N ILE A 238 -6.22 11.19 13.48
CA ILE A 238 -5.57 12.27 12.75
C ILE A 238 -6.56 13.41 12.58
N HIS A 239 -6.32 14.50 13.28
CA HIS A 239 -7.15 15.69 13.20
C HIS A 239 -6.67 16.58 12.05
N LEU A 240 -7.54 16.80 11.07
CA LEU A 240 -7.29 17.74 9.98
C LEU A 240 -8.19 18.97 10.15
N LYS A 241 -7.73 20.11 9.65
CA LYS A 241 -8.50 21.35 9.59
C LYS A 241 -8.57 21.90 8.17
N SER A 242 -9.68 22.56 7.89
CA SER A 242 -9.93 23.34 6.68
C SER A 242 -10.37 24.77 7.07
N SER A 243 -10.81 25.57 6.10
CA SER A 243 -11.49 26.85 6.34
C SER A 243 -12.84 26.70 7.06
N SER A 244 -13.50 25.55 6.92
CA SER A 244 -14.86 25.30 7.39
C SER A 244 -14.91 24.62 8.76
N GLY A 245 -13.77 24.09 9.25
CA GLY A 245 -13.68 23.52 10.59
C GLY A 245 -12.63 22.42 10.70
N LYS A 246 -12.87 21.48 11.60
CA LYS A 246 -12.04 20.28 11.80
C LYS A 246 -12.76 19.03 11.35
N ILE A 247 -11.99 18.01 11.04
CA ILE A 247 -12.42 16.63 10.84
C ILE A 247 -11.40 15.71 11.53
N THR A 248 -11.80 14.48 11.79
CA THR A 248 -10.93 13.46 12.37
C THR A 248 -10.95 12.22 11.50
N ILE A 249 -9.77 11.80 11.02
CA ILE A 249 -9.60 10.49 10.38
C ILE A 249 -9.21 9.50 11.48
N THR A 250 -10.00 8.45 11.66
CA THR A 250 -9.69 7.39 12.62
C THR A 250 -9.25 6.14 11.89
N LYS A 251 -8.32 5.39 12.49
CA LYS A 251 -7.97 4.03 12.13
C LYS A 251 -7.99 3.21 13.42
N ASP A 252 -8.84 2.20 13.50
CA ASP A 252 -8.91 1.33 14.68
C ASP A 252 -8.00 0.09 14.58
N ILE A 253 -8.08 -0.79 15.58
CA ILE A 253 -7.31 -2.05 15.63
C ILE A 253 -7.69 -3.08 14.58
N TRP A 254 -8.88 -2.94 14.00
CA TRP A 254 -9.38 -3.80 12.93
C TRP A 254 -9.09 -3.22 11.55
N ASP A 255 -8.20 -2.21 11.49
CA ASP A 255 -7.87 -1.47 10.28
C ASP A 255 -9.09 -0.77 9.65
N MET A 256 -10.20 -0.59 10.39
CA MET A 256 -11.35 0.18 9.92
C MET A 256 -11.01 1.67 9.94
N ILE A 257 -11.33 2.36 8.84
CA ILE A 257 -11.00 3.77 8.67
C ILE A 257 -12.26 4.60 8.48
N PHE A 258 -12.38 5.65 9.28
CA PHE A 258 -13.51 6.60 9.22
C PHE A 258 -13.04 8.04 9.08
N ILE A 259 -13.90 8.89 8.52
CA ILE A 259 -13.78 10.35 8.64
C ILE A 259 -14.99 10.87 9.40
N LEU A 260 -14.71 11.50 10.53
CA LEU A 260 -15.68 12.08 11.45
C LEU A 260 -15.66 13.60 11.32
N GLY A 261 -16.86 14.20 11.30
CA GLY A 261 -16.99 15.65 11.13
C GLY A 261 -16.96 16.44 12.44
N GLU A 262 -17.16 15.82 13.61
CA GLU A 262 -17.30 16.55 14.90
C GLU A 262 -18.24 17.78 14.77
N LYS A 263 -19.44 17.60 14.17
CA LYS A 263 -20.42 18.64 13.76
C LYS A 263 -20.13 19.41 12.47
N ASN A 264 -18.99 19.20 11.82
CA ASN A 264 -18.62 19.82 10.53
C ASN A 264 -19.13 19.01 9.33
N GLN A 265 -20.45 19.01 9.13
CA GLN A 265 -21.09 18.29 8.02
C GLN A 265 -20.80 18.92 6.64
N GLU A 266 -20.40 20.19 6.61
CA GLU A 266 -19.95 20.86 5.39
C GLU A 266 -18.71 20.17 4.81
N ASP A 267 -17.67 19.95 5.63
CA ASP A 267 -16.48 19.26 5.17
C ASP A 267 -16.72 17.77 4.89
N ILE A 268 -17.62 17.09 5.60
CA ILE A 268 -17.98 15.70 5.26
C ILE A 268 -18.57 15.62 3.84
N ASN A 269 -19.51 16.50 3.50
CA ASN A 269 -20.09 16.55 2.16
C ASN A 269 -19.06 16.95 1.09
N ARG A 270 -18.19 17.91 1.41
CA ARG A 270 -17.10 18.32 0.53
C ARG A 270 -16.12 17.18 0.28
N ILE A 271 -15.77 16.40 1.30
CA ILE A 271 -14.88 15.24 1.17
C ILE A 271 -15.54 14.18 0.30
N ASN A 272 -16.83 13.89 0.50
CA ASN A 272 -17.58 12.99 -0.37
C ASN A 272 -17.45 13.42 -1.84
N GLN A 273 -17.58 14.71 -2.16
CA GLN A 273 -17.39 15.20 -3.53
C GLN A 273 -15.93 15.03 -4.01
N ILE A 274 -14.94 15.33 -3.17
CA ILE A 274 -13.51 15.12 -3.49
C ILE A 274 -13.22 13.66 -3.84
N LEU A 275 -13.80 12.71 -3.10
CA LEU A 275 -13.62 11.28 -3.34
C LEU A 275 -14.21 10.88 -4.70
N ILE A 276 -15.43 11.31 -5.00
CA ILE A 276 -16.11 11.10 -6.30
C ILE A 276 -15.26 11.69 -7.44
N ASP A 277 -14.89 12.96 -7.35
CA ASP A 277 -14.18 13.68 -8.42
C ASP A 277 -12.78 13.13 -8.69
N SER A 278 -12.17 12.45 -7.71
CA SER A 278 -10.85 11.85 -7.88
C SER A 278 -10.84 10.64 -8.84
N GLY A 279 -12.01 10.00 -9.07
CA GLY A 279 -12.15 8.77 -9.84
C GLY A 279 -11.47 7.53 -9.23
N GLN A 280 -10.91 7.65 -8.02
CA GLN A 280 -10.18 6.58 -7.32
C GLN A 280 -11.02 5.89 -6.24
N PHE A 281 -12.21 6.43 -5.96
CA PHE A 281 -13.10 5.95 -4.92
C PHE A 281 -14.48 5.65 -5.50
N GLU A 282 -15.07 4.54 -5.08
CA GLU A 282 -16.41 4.12 -5.41
C GLU A 282 -17.32 4.30 -4.19
N LYS A 283 -18.39 5.09 -4.34
CA LYS A 283 -19.40 5.25 -3.29
C LYS A 283 -20.36 4.06 -3.33
N ILE A 284 -20.49 3.37 -2.20
CA ILE A 284 -21.52 2.35 -1.98
C ILE A 284 -22.76 3.06 -1.45
N GLU A 285 -23.89 2.87 -2.14
CA GLU A 285 -25.19 3.34 -1.65
C GLU A 285 -25.66 2.47 -0.49
N ILE A 286 -26.23 3.11 0.53
CA ILE A 286 -26.65 2.48 1.78
C ILE A 286 -28.12 2.78 2.05
N ASN A 287 -28.79 1.86 2.75
CA ASN A 287 -30.10 2.13 3.33
C ASN A 287 -29.90 2.82 4.71
N PRO A 288 -30.31 4.09 4.89
CA PRO A 288 -30.11 4.79 6.15
C PRO A 288 -30.80 4.13 7.34
N GLU A 289 -31.88 3.36 7.12
CA GLU A 289 -32.65 2.71 8.18
C GLU A 289 -31.84 1.63 8.92
N GLU A 290 -30.83 1.04 8.28
CA GLU A 290 -29.93 0.03 8.87
C GLU A 290 -29.08 0.60 10.02
N TYR A 291 -29.06 1.93 10.19
CA TYR A 291 -28.23 2.63 11.17
C TYR A 291 -29.02 3.28 12.30
N ASN A 292 -30.34 3.01 12.39
CA ASN A 292 -31.23 3.45 13.47
C ASN A 292 -31.23 2.48 14.68
N ILE A 293 -30.13 1.76 14.91
CA ILE A 293 -29.99 0.72 15.94
C ILE A 293 -29.50 1.33 17.24
#